data_AF-A0A0D0D0H1-F1
#
_entry.id   AF-A0A0D0D0H1-F1
#
_cell.length_a   1.000
_cell.length_b   1.000
_cell.length_c   1.000
_cell.angle_alpha   90.00
_cell.angle_beta   90.00
_cell.angle_gamma   90.00
#
_symmetry.space_group_name_H-M   'P 1'
#
loop_
_entity.id
_entity.type
_entity.pdbx_description
1 polymer ?
#
loop_
_entity_poly.entity_id
_entity_poly.type
_entity_poly.pdbx_seq_one_letter_code
_entity_poly.pdbx_strand_id
1 'polypeptide(L)'
;EIYAQLLLPRKRGYPLWDPKPDEYLPEEYRREGVRIGDVGFLNESGGFDYLFNACLPAEHPVNAGRVPYDFEQLLGVDSLGDIA
;
A
#
# COMPACT_ATOMS: atom_id res chain seq x y z
N GLU A 1 -5.29 -3.02 17.93
CA GLU A 1 -5.01 -4.47 18.11
C GLU A 1 -6.26 -5.37 18.13
N ILE A 2 -7.29 -5.08 18.95
CA ILE A 2 -8.52 -5.90 19.04
C ILE A 2 -9.17 -6.17 17.67
N TYR A 3 -9.33 -5.16 16.82
CA TYR A 3 -9.93 -5.37 15.49
C TYR A 3 -9.12 -6.31 14.60
N ALA A 4 -7.78 -6.19 14.60
CA ALA A 4 -6.91 -7.09 13.84
C ALA A 4 -7.06 -8.53 14.32
N GLN A 5 -7.09 -8.75 15.64
CA GLN A 5 -7.30 -10.08 16.24
C GLN A 5 -8.68 -10.68 15.87
N LEU A 6 -9.71 -9.86 15.65
CA LEU A 6 -11.04 -10.32 15.26
C LEU A 6 -11.20 -10.56 13.75
N LEU A 7 -10.48 -9.80 12.92
CA LEU A 7 -10.60 -9.81 11.44
C LEU A 7 -9.66 -10.81 10.78
N LEU A 8 -8.43 -10.97 11.28
CA LEU A 8 -7.44 -11.87 10.68
C LEU A 8 -7.91 -13.35 10.66
N PRO A 9 -8.46 -13.93 11.75
CA PRO A 9 -8.97 -15.31 11.72
C PRO A 9 -10.13 -15.50 10.75
N ARG A 10 -10.86 -14.41 10.44
CA ARG A 10 -11.96 -14.39 9.47
C ARG A 10 -11.49 -14.13 8.04
N LYS A 11 -10.17 -14.04 7.79
CA LYS A 11 -9.58 -13.68 6.49
C LYS A 11 -10.10 -12.35 5.94
N ARG A 12 -10.41 -11.40 6.82
CA ARG A 12 -10.88 -10.04 6.47
C ARG A 12 -9.77 -8.99 6.40
N GLY A 13 -8.51 -9.44 6.44
CA GLY A 13 -7.34 -8.58 6.40
C GLY A 13 -7.02 -7.88 7.71
N TYR A 14 -6.05 -6.97 7.64
CA TYR A 14 -5.63 -6.13 8.77
C TYR A 14 -6.31 -4.76 8.65
N PRO A 15 -7.06 -4.30 9.66
CA PRO A 15 -7.72 -3.01 9.62
C PRO A 15 -6.68 -1.88 9.75
N LEU A 16 -6.71 -0.93 8.82
CA LEU A 16 -6.02 0.36 8.98
C LEU A 16 -6.92 1.28 9.79
N TRP A 17 -6.42 1.80 10.91
CA TRP A 17 -7.20 2.66 11.81
C TRP A 17 -7.35 4.07 11.24
N ASP A 18 -6.26 4.61 10.69
CA ASP A 18 -6.26 5.87 9.94
C ASP A 18 -5.70 5.61 8.53
N PRO A 19 -6.58 5.37 7.54
CA PRO A 19 -6.14 5.10 6.16
C PRO A 19 -5.84 6.39 5.39
N LYS A 20 -5.98 7.57 6.01
CA LYS A 20 -5.80 8.83 5.31
C LYS A 20 -4.31 9.01 4.96
N PRO A 21 -3.98 9.28 3.70
CA PRO A 21 -2.60 9.52 3.31
C PRO A 21 -2.07 10.80 3.95
N ASP A 22 -0.80 10.78 4.35
CA ASP A 22 -0.09 11.95 4.85
C ASP A 22 -0.08 13.06 3.77
N GLU A 23 -0.24 14.31 4.21
CA GLU A 23 -0.26 15.51 3.36
C GLU A 23 1.07 15.71 2.61
N TYR A 24 2.17 15.17 3.11
CA TYR A 24 3.50 15.21 2.49
C TYR A 24 3.71 14.17 1.37
N LEU A 25 2.73 13.28 1.14
CA LEU A 25 2.81 12.29 0.06
C LEU A 25 2.53 12.92 -1.32
N PRO A 26 3.06 12.31 -2.40
CA PRO A 26 2.76 12.73 -3.77
C PRO A 26 1.26 12.90 -4.00
N GLU A 27 0.87 13.92 -4.77
CA GLU A 27 -0.54 14.21 -5.04
C GLU A 27 -1.25 13.00 -5.68
N GLU A 28 -0.55 12.29 -6.57
CA GLU A 28 -1.03 11.08 -7.23
C GLU A 28 -1.35 9.98 -6.21
N TYR A 29 -0.57 9.86 -5.14
CA TYR A 29 -0.85 8.92 -4.07
C TYR A 29 -2.01 9.39 -3.21
N ARG A 30 -2.04 10.67 -2.83
CA ARG A 30 -3.14 11.24 -2.01
C ARG A 30 -4.50 11.13 -2.69
N ARG A 31 -4.55 11.20 -4.02
CA ARG A 31 -5.78 11.09 -4.81
C ARG A 31 -6.36 9.67 -4.81
N GLU A 32 -5.52 8.65 -4.85
CA GLU A 32 -5.96 7.24 -4.90
C GLU A 32 -6.05 6.60 -3.52
N GLY A 33 -5.21 7.03 -2.58
CA GLY A 33 -5.08 6.45 -1.26
C GLY A 33 -4.38 5.10 -1.29
N VAL A 34 -4.55 4.35 -0.19
CA VAL A 34 -3.95 3.02 -0.02
C VAL A 34 -4.54 2.04 -1.04
N ARG A 35 -3.67 1.31 -1.73
CA ARG A 35 -4.05 0.31 -2.74
C ARG A 35 -3.17 -0.94 -2.71
N ILE A 36 -3.58 -1.97 -3.45
CA ILE A 36 -2.79 -3.20 -3.62
C ILE A 36 -1.40 -2.86 -4.17
N GLY A 37 -0.39 -3.55 -3.64
CA GLY A 37 1.00 -3.31 -3.97
C GLY A 37 1.70 -2.30 -3.07
N ASP A 38 0.97 -1.52 -2.26
CA ASP A 38 1.61 -0.57 -1.34
C ASP A 38 2.48 -1.28 -0.29
N VAL A 39 3.71 -0.79 -0.17
CA VAL A 39 4.69 -1.20 0.81
C VAL A 39 4.87 -0.04 1.78
N GLY A 40 4.78 -0.34 3.08
CA GLY A 40 4.84 0.66 4.13
C GLY A 40 4.86 0.04 5.52
N PHE A 41 4.86 0.89 6.54
CA PHE A 41 4.85 0.48 7.94
C PHE A 41 3.55 0.90 8.63
N LEU A 42 3.10 0.12 9.61
CA LEU A 42 2.07 0.57 10.53
C LEU A 42 2.74 1.28 11.70
N ASN A 43 2.44 2.56 11.87
CA ASN A 43 3.01 3.34 12.96
C ASN A 43 2.26 3.11 14.28
N GLU A 44 2.83 3.58 15.39
CA GLU A 44 2.25 3.38 16.73
C GLU A 44 0.86 4.02 16.92
N SER A 45 0.51 5.00 16.08
CA SER A 45 -0.82 5.64 16.07
C SER A 45 -1.85 4.87 15.24
N GLY A 46 -1.46 3.78 14.57
CA GLY A 46 -2.31 2.98 13.70
C GLY A 46 -2.49 3.54 12.29
N GLY A 47 -1.67 4.51 11.90
CA GLY A 47 -1.57 5.02 10.53
C GLY A 47 -0.65 4.15 9.67
N PHE A 48 -0.75 4.32 8.35
CA PHE A 48 0.08 3.62 7.36
C PHE A 48 1.08 4.58 6.70
N ASP A 49 2.36 4.39 7.00
CA ASP A 49 3.46 5.19 6.47
C ASP A 49 3.91 4.59 5.13
N TYR A 50 3.50 5.23 4.03
CA TYR A 50 3.73 4.74 2.67
C TYR A 50 5.16 4.97 2.17
N LEU A 51 5.79 3.92 1.64
CA LEU A 51 7.10 3.98 0.98
C LEU A 51 6.97 4.02 -0.54
N PHE A 52 6.54 2.92 -1.15
CA PHE A 52 6.38 2.76 -2.60
C PHE A 52 5.33 1.69 -2.90
N ASN A 53 4.90 1.58 -4.16
CA ASN A 53 3.99 0.53 -4.61
C ASN A 53 4.77 -0.47 -5.47
N ALA A 54 4.83 -1.73 -5.02
CA ALA A 54 5.55 -2.80 -5.67
C ALA A 54 4.97 -3.21 -7.03
N CYS A 55 3.69 -2.93 -7.28
CA CYS A 55 3.00 -3.27 -8.53
C CYS A 55 3.15 -2.18 -9.61
N LEU A 56 3.82 -1.07 -9.30
CA LEU A 56 4.06 0.03 -10.22
C LEU A 56 5.55 0.14 -10.58
N PRO A 57 5.90 0.64 -11.77
CA PRO A 57 7.29 0.82 -12.18
C PRO A 57 8.00 1.87 -11.30
N ALA A 58 9.33 1.86 -11.28
CA ALA A 58 10.14 2.80 -10.51
C ALA A 58 9.91 4.26 -10.92
N GLU A 59 9.62 4.48 -12.20
CA GLU A 59 9.38 5.78 -12.83
C GLU A 59 7.97 6.30 -12.58
N HIS A 60 7.07 5.50 -12.01
CA HIS A 60 5.73 5.94 -11.70
C HIS A 60 5.78 7.11 -10.70
N PRO A 61 4.96 8.17 -10.84
CA PRO A 61 5.01 9.34 -9.95
C PRO A 61 4.97 9.03 -8.45
N VAL A 62 4.18 8.03 -8.05
CA VAL A 62 4.10 7.59 -6.64
C VAL A 62 5.36 6.87 -6.12
N ASN A 63 6.18 6.31 -7.02
CA ASN A 63 7.40 5.55 -6.72
C ASN A 63 8.68 6.37 -6.95
N ALA A 64 8.59 7.47 -7.69
CA ALA A 64 9.72 8.28 -8.12
C ALA A 64 10.59 8.70 -6.92
N GLY A 65 11.83 8.19 -6.89
CA GLY A 65 12.79 8.47 -5.82
C GLY A 65 12.52 7.77 -4.49
N ARG A 66 11.60 6.80 -4.44
CA ARG A 66 11.19 6.10 -3.20
C ARG A 66 11.50 4.59 -3.20
N VAL A 67 11.76 4.00 -4.36
CA VAL A 67 12.08 2.58 -4.50
C VAL A 67 13.54 2.27 -4.16
N PRO A 68 13.87 1.04 -3.72
CA PRO A 68 15.25 0.56 -3.58
C PRO A 68 16.05 0.62 -4.90
N TYR A 69 17.37 0.59 -4.81
CA TYR A 69 18.28 0.71 -5.96
C TYR A 69 18.10 -0.39 -7.02
N ASP A 70 17.82 -1.61 -6.56
CA ASP A 70 17.63 -2.82 -7.35
C ASP A 70 16.15 -3.22 -7.46
N PHE A 71 15.25 -2.24 -7.37
CA PHE A 71 13.81 -2.48 -7.43
C PHE A 71 13.40 -3.09 -8.77
N GLU A 72 12.71 -4.23 -8.70
CA GLU A 72 12.00 -4.84 -9.80
C GLU A 72 10.49 -4.82 -9.52
N GLN A 73 9.72 -4.34 -10.50
CA GLN A 73 8.26 -4.29 -10.39
C GLN A 73 7.69 -5.70 -10.27
N LEU A 74 6.78 -5.88 -9.31
CA LEU A 74 6.01 -7.11 -9.16
C LEU A 74 4.88 -7.15 -10.20
N LEU A 75 4.99 -8.08 -11.14
CA LEU A 75 4.01 -8.27 -12.22
C LEU A 75 2.98 -9.36 -11.87
N GLY A 76 1.78 -9.27 -12.45
CA GLY A 76 0.73 -10.30 -12.34
C GLY A 76 -0.12 -10.25 -11.05
N VAL A 77 -0.01 -9.20 -10.25
CA VAL A 77 -0.82 -9.00 -9.03
C VAL A 77 -2.17 -8.35 -9.34
N ASP A 78 -2.24 -7.56 -10.42
CA ASP A 78 -3.46 -6.92 -10.91
C ASP A 78 -4.35 -7.87 -11.75
N SER A 79 -3.91 -9.10 -12.00
CA SER A 79 -4.63 -10.13 -12.76
C SER A 79 -5.80 -10.78 -12.00
N LEU A 80 -6.46 -10.04 -11.09
CA LEU A 80 -7.76 -10.46 -10.55
C LEU A 80 -8.89 -10.38 -11.60
N GLY A 81 -8.59 -9.91 -12.81
CA GLY A 81 -9.48 -9.97 -13.97
C GLY A 81 -9.58 -11.35 -14.65
N ASP A 82 -8.74 -12.32 -14.31
CA ASP A 82 -8.68 -13.64 -14.99
C ASP A 82 -9.42 -14.76 -14.24
N ILE A 83 -10.30 -14.42 -13.29
CA ILE A 83 -11.20 -15.38 -12.63
C ILE A 83 -12.65 -14.94 -12.87
N ALA A 84 -13.09 -15.05 -14.13
CA ALA A 84 -14.49 -15.02 -14.54
C ALA A 84 -14.96 -16.43 -14.91
#